data_AF-A0A965PD87-F1
#
_entry.id   AF-A0A965PD87-F1
#
_cell.length_a   1.000
_cell.length_b   1.000
_cell.length_c   1.000
_cell.angle_alpha   90.00
_cell.angle_beta   90.00
_cell.angle_gamma   90.00
#
_symmetry.space_group_name_H-M   'P 1'
#
loop_
_entity.id
_entity.type
_entity.pdbx_description
1 polymer ?
#
loop_
_entity_poly.entity_id
_entity_poly.type
_entity_poly.pdbx_seq_one_letter_code
_entity_poly.pdbx_strand_id
1 'polypeptide(L)'
;MKTPIEILASESWPAMVCKKYSPAHWKDLQQELFLLIATDLSDKAARAHEAGYFEFFYIRCAANLCKPNGTLGSLNIGTDSIEGWDIAEEEDEWRERKEADVQEKLDAIATVQSREPWYESKMMELYLSGMSMRKIHRLTGIALNEVSRVINDFRAKCREEYQ
;
A
#
# COMPACT_ATOMS: atom_id res chain seq x y z
N MET A 1 5.45 -25.46 19.01
CA MET A 1 4.47 -24.37 18.78
C MET A 1 4.12 -24.42 17.30
N LYS A 2 2.84 -24.36 16.93
CA LYS A 2 2.46 -24.40 15.50
C LYS A 2 3.07 -23.18 14.78
N THR A 3 3.51 -23.35 13.54
CA THR A 3 3.92 -22.23 12.69
C THR A 3 2.71 -21.42 12.23
N PRO A 4 2.89 -20.17 11.78
CA PRO A 4 1.81 -19.39 11.17
C PRO A 4 1.05 -20.15 10.07
N ILE A 5 1.75 -20.88 9.19
CA ILE A 5 1.14 -21.65 8.10
C ILE A 5 0.29 -22.80 8.65
N GLU A 6 0.80 -23.54 9.64
CA GLU A 6 0.06 -24.62 10.29
C GLU A 6 -1.20 -24.10 11.00
N ILE A 7 -1.12 -22.91 11.61
CA ILE A 7 -2.28 -22.23 12.21
C ILE A 7 -3.32 -21.92 11.12
N LEU A 8 -2.91 -21.29 10.02
CA LEU A 8 -3.83 -20.92 8.93
C LEU A 8 -4.49 -22.14 8.26
N ALA A 9 -3.81 -23.29 8.23
CA ALA A 9 -4.33 -24.51 7.65
C ALA A 9 -5.24 -25.32 8.60
N SER A 10 -5.07 -25.17 9.93
CA SER A 10 -5.76 -26.02 10.92
C SER A 10 -6.81 -25.30 11.76
N GLU A 11 -6.70 -23.99 11.94
CA GLU A 11 -7.62 -23.20 12.75
C GLU A 11 -8.78 -22.62 11.92
N SER A 12 -9.94 -22.43 12.55
CA SER A 12 -11.15 -21.96 11.87
C SER A 12 -11.30 -20.42 11.85
N TRP A 13 -10.64 -19.72 12.77
CA TRP A 13 -10.74 -18.26 12.89
C TRP A 13 -10.26 -17.46 11.66
N PRO A 14 -9.27 -17.89 10.86
CA PRO A 14 -8.86 -17.14 9.67
C PRO A 14 -10.02 -17.03 8.66
N ALA A 15 -10.76 -18.13 8.46
CA ALA A 15 -11.95 -18.13 7.60
C ALA A 15 -13.05 -17.20 8.14
N MET A 16 -13.23 -17.12 9.47
CA MET A 16 -14.18 -16.18 10.08
C MET A 16 -13.80 -14.72 9.82
N VAL A 17 -12.51 -14.39 9.90
CA VAL A 17 -12.01 -13.06 9.56
C VAL A 17 -12.31 -12.75 8.10
N CYS A 18 -12.00 -13.65 7.16
CA CYS A 18 -12.25 -13.41 5.75
C CYS A 18 -13.74 -13.22 5.44
N LYS A 19 -14.62 -14.02 6.04
CA LYS A 19 -16.09 -13.87 5.90
C LYS A 19 -16.60 -12.52 6.39
N LYS A 20 -15.94 -11.92 7.38
CA LYS A 20 -16.28 -10.59 7.88
C LYS A 20 -15.85 -9.47 6.93
N TYR A 21 -14.67 -9.58 6.33
CA TYR A 21 -14.10 -8.52 5.48
C TYR A 21 -14.51 -8.60 4.01
N SER A 22 -14.78 -9.81 3.50
CA SER A 22 -15.21 -10.04 2.12
C SER A 22 -16.28 -11.14 2.08
N PRO A 23 -17.53 -10.86 2.49
CA PRO A 23 -18.56 -11.90 2.61
C PRO A 23 -18.83 -12.69 1.32
N ALA A 24 -18.77 -12.01 0.16
CA ALA A 24 -18.99 -12.63 -1.15
C ALA A 24 -17.78 -13.43 -1.65
N HIS A 25 -16.56 -12.92 -1.41
CA HIS A 25 -15.31 -13.48 -1.94
C HIS A 25 -14.35 -13.94 -0.83
N TRP A 26 -14.89 -14.49 0.26
CA TRP A 26 -14.09 -14.79 1.46
C TRP A 26 -13.07 -15.90 1.24
N LYS A 27 -13.34 -16.83 0.31
CA LYS A 27 -12.41 -17.91 -0.05
C LYS A 27 -11.21 -17.36 -0.82
N ASP A 28 -11.44 -16.43 -1.75
CA ASP A 28 -10.38 -15.78 -2.52
C ASP A 28 -9.51 -14.94 -1.59
N LEU A 29 -10.12 -14.17 -0.69
CA LEU A 29 -9.41 -13.43 0.35
C LEU A 29 -8.59 -14.37 1.26
N GLN A 30 -9.14 -15.53 1.64
CA GLN A 30 -8.42 -16.51 2.46
C GLN A 30 -7.22 -17.09 1.72
N GLN A 31 -7.37 -17.43 0.44
CA GLN A 31 -6.29 -17.95 -0.40
C GLN A 31 -5.20 -16.91 -0.59
N GLU A 32 -5.56 -15.67 -0.92
CA GLU A 32 -4.61 -14.57 -1.10
C GLU A 32 -3.84 -14.28 0.19
N LEU A 33 -4.53 -14.23 1.33
CA LEU A 33 -3.88 -14.04 2.63
C LEU A 33 -2.95 -15.19 2.99
N PHE A 34 -3.33 -16.42 2.67
CA PHE A 34 -2.48 -17.58 2.89
C PHE A 34 -1.20 -17.49 2.05
N LEU A 35 -1.34 -17.18 0.75
CA LEU A 35 -0.21 -17.02 -0.16
C LEU A 35 0.72 -15.90 0.31
N LEU A 36 0.17 -14.71 0.57
CA LEU A 36 0.90 -13.53 1.04
C LEU A 36 1.70 -13.80 2.33
N ILE A 37 1.12 -14.59 3.26
CA ILE A 37 1.80 -14.98 4.50
C ILE A 37 2.84 -16.05 4.26
N ALA A 38 2.61 -17.00 3.35
CA ALA A 38 3.56 -18.04 3.01
C ALA A 38 4.77 -17.50 2.22
N THR A 39 4.61 -16.39 1.49
CA THR A 39 5.65 -15.77 0.66
C THR A 39 6.21 -14.48 1.29
N ASP A 40 5.61 -13.33 0.97
CA ASP A 40 6.19 -12.00 1.17
C ASP A 40 6.23 -11.59 2.65
N LEU A 41 5.31 -12.12 3.45
CA LEU A 41 5.15 -11.76 4.85
C LEU A 41 5.57 -12.87 5.82
N SER A 42 6.21 -13.95 5.35
CA SER A 42 6.57 -15.11 6.17
C SER A 42 7.35 -14.73 7.43
N ASP A 43 8.44 -13.96 7.30
CA ASP A 43 9.24 -13.50 8.43
C ASP A 43 8.47 -12.59 9.40
N LYS A 44 7.57 -11.75 8.86
CA LYS A 44 6.75 -10.84 9.68
C LYS A 44 5.68 -11.62 10.44
N ALA A 45 5.09 -12.63 9.82
CA ALA A 45 4.12 -13.53 10.42
C ALA A 45 4.76 -14.36 11.53
N ALA A 46 5.97 -14.90 11.31
CA ALA A 46 6.72 -15.63 12.32
C ALA A 46 6.98 -14.76 13.57
N ARG A 47 7.51 -13.54 13.38
CA ARG A 47 7.71 -12.59 14.50
C ARG A 47 6.42 -12.21 15.21
N ALA A 48 5.33 -12.01 14.46
CA ALA A 48 4.03 -11.71 15.04
C ALA A 48 3.48 -12.86 15.89
N HIS A 49 3.74 -14.09 15.47
CA HIS A 49 3.35 -15.29 16.19
C HIS A 49 4.18 -15.50 17.45
N GLU A 50 5.51 -15.35 17.38
CA GLU A 50 6.40 -15.40 18.55
C GLU A 50 6.02 -14.37 19.62
N ALA A 51 5.60 -13.18 19.19
CA ALA A 51 5.16 -12.12 20.08
C ALA A 51 3.67 -12.20 20.48
N GLY A 52 2.95 -13.26 20.10
CA GLY A 52 1.57 -13.51 20.53
C GLY A 52 0.48 -12.62 19.91
N TYR A 53 0.75 -11.95 18.79
CA TYR A 53 -0.21 -11.06 18.13
C TYR A 53 -0.57 -11.48 16.69
N PHE A 54 -0.34 -12.74 16.32
CA PHE A 54 -0.55 -13.22 14.95
C PHE A 54 -2.00 -13.02 14.44
N GLU A 55 -3.01 -13.25 15.27
CA GLU A 55 -4.41 -13.02 14.89
C GLU A 55 -4.66 -11.57 14.47
N PHE A 56 -4.14 -10.62 15.26
CA PHE A 56 -4.23 -9.19 14.95
C PHE A 56 -3.48 -8.84 13.67
N PHE A 57 -2.30 -9.43 13.46
CA PHE A 57 -1.54 -9.26 12.23
C PHE A 57 -2.33 -9.75 11.01
N TYR A 58 -2.95 -10.92 11.09
CA TYR A 58 -3.80 -11.49 10.03
C TYR A 58 -5.01 -10.58 9.71
N ILE A 59 -5.73 -10.13 10.74
CA ILE A 59 -6.85 -9.19 10.60
C ILE A 59 -6.40 -7.91 9.88
N ARG A 60 -5.23 -7.38 10.21
CA ARG A 60 -4.68 -6.19 9.55
C ARG A 60 -4.35 -6.43 8.09
N CYS A 61 -3.82 -7.60 7.73
CA CYS A 61 -3.59 -7.95 6.32
C CYS A 61 -4.92 -8.04 5.56
N ALA A 62 -5.93 -8.72 6.12
CA ALA A 62 -7.26 -8.81 5.52
C ALA A 62 -7.87 -7.43 5.28
N ALA A 63 -7.83 -6.57 6.30
CA ALA A 63 -8.34 -5.20 6.20
C ALA A 63 -7.61 -4.37 5.12
N ASN A 64 -6.31 -4.58 4.92
CA ASN A 64 -5.56 -3.84 3.90
C ASN A 64 -5.89 -4.30 2.47
N LEU A 65 -6.05 -5.61 2.25
CA LEU A 65 -6.42 -6.16 0.94
C LEU A 65 -7.83 -5.72 0.52
N CYS A 66 -8.75 -5.57 1.47
CA CYS A 66 -10.14 -5.19 1.22
C CYS A 66 -10.41 -3.67 1.25
N LYS A 67 -9.41 -2.81 1.41
CA LYS A 67 -9.60 -1.35 1.26
C LYS A 67 -10.03 -1.02 -0.16
N PRO A 68 -10.76 0.08 -0.42
CA PRO A 68 -11.22 0.46 -1.77
C PRO A 68 -10.13 0.47 -2.85
N ASN A 69 -8.88 0.81 -2.48
CA ASN A 69 -7.71 0.81 -3.37
C ASN A 69 -6.79 -0.42 -3.17
N GLY A 70 -7.24 -1.42 -2.41
CA GLY A 70 -6.53 -2.68 -2.19
C GLY A 70 -6.84 -3.68 -3.30
N THR A 71 -5.96 -4.65 -3.50
CA THR A 71 -6.02 -5.64 -4.59
C THR A 71 -7.37 -6.37 -4.71
N LEU A 72 -8.06 -6.58 -3.59
CA LEU A 72 -9.37 -7.25 -3.51
C LEU A 72 -10.52 -6.29 -3.21
N GLY A 73 -10.25 -5.03 -2.91
CA GLY A 73 -11.29 -4.04 -2.64
C GLY A 73 -12.07 -3.64 -3.87
N SER A 74 -11.41 -3.57 -5.03
CA SER A 74 -12.06 -3.37 -6.32
C SER A 74 -12.92 -4.57 -6.75
N LEU A 75 -12.55 -5.80 -6.36
CA LEU A 75 -13.31 -7.02 -6.62
C LEU A 75 -14.57 -7.15 -5.75
N ASN A 76 -14.63 -6.45 -4.61
CA ASN A 76 -15.83 -6.38 -3.76
C ASN A 76 -16.84 -5.32 -4.23
N ILE A 77 -16.49 -4.51 -5.24
CA ILE A 77 -17.39 -3.54 -5.87
C ILE A 77 -17.93 -4.19 -7.14
N GLY A 78 -19.21 -4.55 -7.12
CA GLY A 78 -19.92 -5.06 -8.29
C GLY A 78 -19.77 -6.56 -8.48
N THR A 79 -20.86 -7.29 -8.26
CA THR A 79 -21.13 -8.57 -8.94
C THR A 79 -21.44 -8.29 -10.41
N ASP A 80 -20.54 -7.59 -11.10
CA ASP A 80 -20.76 -7.27 -12.51
C ASP A 80 -20.42 -8.51 -13.31
N SER A 81 -21.41 -8.98 -14.08
CA SER A 81 -21.23 -10.07 -15.02
C SER A 81 -20.13 -9.70 -16.01
N ILE A 82 -19.16 -10.59 -16.19
CA ILE A 82 -18.06 -10.44 -17.15
C ILE A 82 -18.57 -10.69 -18.60
N GLU A 83 -19.85 -11.04 -18.77
CA GLU A 83 -20.47 -11.12 -20.10
C GLU A 83 -20.43 -9.77 -20.80
N GLY A 84 -19.60 -9.65 -21.83
CA GLY A 84 -19.47 -8.45 -22.66
C GLY A 84 -18.25 -7.58 -22.35
N TRP A 85 -17.33 -8.01 -21.49
CA TRP A 85 -16.00 -7.40 -21.44
C TRP A 85 -15.22 -7.83 -22.68
N ASP A 86 -15.35 -7.07 -23.76
CA ASP A 86 -14.35 -7.05 -24.81
C ASP A 86 -13.04 -6.59 -24.18
N ILE A 87 -12.07 -7.49 -24.05
CA ILE A 87 -10.68 -7.12 -23.75
C ILE A 87 -10.19 -6.38 -25.00
N ALA A 88 -10.49 -5.09 -25.07
CA ALA A 88 -10.07 -4.25 -26.18
C ALA A 88 -8.53 -4.17 -26.18
N GLU A 89 -7.93 -4.40 -27.35
CA GLU A 89 -6.52 -4.12 -27.67
C GLU A 89 -6.21 -2.60 -27.64
N GLU A 90 -6.82 -1.82 -26.75
CA GLU A 90 -6.51 -0.39 -26.53
C GLU A 90 -5.38 -0.22 -25.49
N GLU A 91 -4.44 -1.17 -25.40
CA GLU A 91 -3.35 -1.12 -24.41
C GLU A 91 -2.33 -0.02 -24.71
N ASP A 92 -2.06 0.28 -25.98
CA ASP A 92 -0.95 1.18 -26.35
C ASP A 92 -1.28 2.65 -26.06
N GLU A 93 -2.42 3.19 -26.52
CA GLU A 93 -2.78 4.59 -26.25
C GLU A 93 -3.02 4.86 -24.76
N TRP A 94 -3.50 3.86 -24.00
CA TRP A 94 -3.68 3.99 -22.56
C TRP A 94 -2.35 3.92 -21.80
N ARG A 95 -1.44 3.03 -22.23
CA ARG A 95 -0.08 2.95 -21.69
C ARG A 95 0.70 4.23 -21.99
N GLU A 96 0.67 4.73 -23.23
CA GLU A 96 1.32 5.99 -23.62
C GLU A 96 0.81 7.18 -22.81
N ARG A 97 -0.51 7.29 -22.61
CA ARG A 97 -1.11 8.32 -21.74
C ARG A 97 -0.64 8.20 -20.30
N LYS A 98 -0.53 6.98 -19.76
CA LYS A 98 -0.01 6.75 -18.41
C LYS A 98 1.47 7.08 -18.28
N GLU A 99 2.28 6.72 -19.26
CA GLU A 99 3.71 7.00 -19.27
C GLU A 99 3.97 8.51 -19.34
N ALA A 100 3.22 9.23 -20.19
CA ALA A 100 3.24 10.69 -20.25
C ALA A 100 2.82 11.33 -18.91
N ASP A 101 1.73 10.86 -18.30
CA ASP A 101 1.26 11.31 -16.98
C ASP A 101 2.30 11.08 -15.86
N VAL A 102 2.99 9.94 -15.89
CA VAL A 102 4.07 9.65 -14.94
C VAL A 102 5.26 10.58 -15.16
N GLN A 103 5.65 10.81 -16.41
CA GLN A 103 6.78 11.68 -16.72
C GLN A 103 6.50 13.13 -16.30
N GLU A 104 5.31 13.65 -16.57
CA GLU A 104 4.90 15.00 -16.19
C GLU A 104 4.93 15.19 -14.66
N LYS A 105 4.52 14.17 -13.90
CA LYS A 105 4.64 14.17 -12.43
C LYS A 105 6.09 14.17 -11.95
N LEU A 106 6.98 13.42 -12.61
CA LEU A 106 8.40 13.42 -12.29
C LEU A 106 9.05 14.79 -12.56
N ASP A 107 8.67 15.43 -13.66
CA ASP A 107 9.16 16.75 -14.04
C ASP A 107 8.66 17.83 -13.07
N ALA A 108 7.40 17.75 -12.63
CA ALA A 108 6.86 18.62 -11.59
C ALA A 108 7.61 18.46 -10.25
N ILE A 109 7.93 17.22 -9.84
CA ILE A 109 8.73 16.97 -8.63
C ILE A 109 10.12 17.58 -8.75
N ALA A 110 10.81 17.39 -9.88
CA ALA A 110 12.14 17.94 -10.11
C ALA A 110 12.14 19.48 -10.10
N THR A 111 11.13 20.07 -10.73
CA THR A 111 10.95 21.52 -10.79
C THR A 111 10.74 22.12 -9.41
N VAL A 112 9.81 21.58 -8.61
CA VAL A 112 9.56 22.05 -7.25
C VAL A 112 10.81 21.85 -6.39
N GLN A 113 11.48 20.69 -6.47
CA GLN A 113 12.70 20.42 -5.71
C GLN A 113 13.82 21.43 -5.98
N SER A 114 13.96 21.90 -7.23
CA SER A 114 14.97 22.89 -7.60
C SER A 114 14.72 24.29 -7.01
N ARG A 115 13.47 24.61 -6.67
CA ARG A 115 13.04 25.91 -6.14
C ARG A 115 12.99 25.93 -4.61
N GLU A 116 13.05 24.77 -3.96
CA GLU A 116 12.97 24.68 -2.50
C GLU A 116 14.23 25.21 -1.81
N PRO A 117 14.09 25.87 -0.65
CA PRO A 117 15.25 26.22 0.17
C PRO A 117 15.99 24.97 0.64
N TRP A 118 17.27 25.16 1.01
CA TRP A 118 18.19 24.05 1.30
C TRP A 118 17.66 23.04 2.33
N TYR A 119 17.01 23.53 3.39
CA TYR A 119 16.51 22.70 4.48
C TYR A 119 15.37 21.77 4.02
N GLU A 120 14.40 22.34 3.31
CA GLU A 120 13.26 21.63 2.73
C GLU A 120 13.74 20.63 1.68
N SER A 121 14.68 21.04 0.82
CA SER A 121 15.29 20.17 -0.19
C SER A 121 15.98 18.95 0.43
N LYS A 122 16.75 19.14 1.51
CA LYS A 122 17.38 18.02 2.24
C LYS A 122 16.39 17.09 2.93
N MET A 123 15.30 17.61 3.49
CA MET A 123 14.24 16.74 4.02
C MET A 123 13.54 15.94 2.92
N MET A 124 13.33 16.55 1.76
CA MET A 124 12.75 15.86 0.61
C MET A 124 13.66 14.78 0.05
N GLU A 125 14.97 15.00 -0.05
CA GLU A 125 15.94 13.95 -0.41
C GLU A 125 15.81 12.71 0.51
N LEU A 126 15.75 12.93 1.83
CA LEU A 126 15.55 11.85 2.80
C LEU A 126 14.21 11.13 2.57
N TYR A 127 13.14 11.88 2.30
CA TYR A 127 11.83 11.30 2.07
C TYR A 127 11.76 10.49 0.77
N LEU A 128 12.29 11.04 -0.33
CA LEU A 128 12.34 10.40 -1.65
C LEU A 128 13.26 9.18 -1.68
N SER A 129 14.25 9.08 -0.77
CA SER A 129 15.05 7.86 -0.58
C SER A 129 14.28 6.69 0.07
N GLY A 130 12.97 6.85 0.34
CA GLY A 130 12.11 5.82 0.91
C GLY A 130 12.01 5.87 2.43
N MET A 131 12.50 6.93 3.09
CA MET A 131 12.34 7.07 4.55
C MET A 131 10.94 7.58 4.90
N SER A 132 10.29 6.93 5.86
CA SER A 132 9.07 7.48 6.45
C SER A 132 9.35 8.75 7.26
N MET A 133 8.38 9.66 7.36
CA MET A 133 8.45 10.87 8.21
C MET A 133 8.91 10.56 9.65
N ARG A 134 8.44 9.43 10.22
CA ARG A 134 8.86 8.99 11.57
C ARG A 134 10.32 8.57 11.61
N LYS A 135 10.84 7.96 10.54
CA LYS A 135 12.25 7.59 10.45
C LYS A 135 13.13 8.84 10.35
N ILE A 136 12.72 9.83 9.55
CA ILE A 136 13.40 11.13 9.43
C ILE A 136 13.46 11.82 10.78
N HIS A 137 12.31 11.98 11.46
CA HIS A 137 12.24 12.56 12.81
C HIS A 137 13.22 11.90 13.80
N ARG A 138 13.27 10.56 13.85
CA ARG A 138 14.18 9.84 14.76
C ARG A 138 15.65 10.02 14.43
N LEU A 139 16.00 10.16 13.15
CA LEU A 139 17.39 10.28 12.70
C LEU A 139 17.91 11.70 12.85
N THR A 140 17.09 12.71 12.53
CA THR A 140 17.51 14.11 12.50
C THR A 140 17.22 14.86 13.80
N GLY A 141 16.33 14.32 14.64
CA GLY A 141 15.83 15.01 15.84
C GLY A 141 14.83 16.14 15.55
N ILE A 142 14.55 16.43 14.27
CA ILE A 142 13.55 17.44 13.86
C ILE A 142 12.17 16.97 14.29
N ALA A 143 11.35 17.85 14.89
CA ALA A 143 10.00 17.52 15.33
C ALA A 143 9.15 16.89 14.20
N LEU A 144 8.40 15.84 14.52
CA LEU A 144 7.59 15.11 13.52
C LEU A 144 6.57 16.02 12.81
N ASN A 145 6.01 16.99 13.54
CA ASN A 145 5.06 17.95 12.98
C ASN A 145 5.70 18.82 11.90
N GLU A 146 6.96 19.19 12.09
CA GLU A 146 7.72 19.99 11.13
C GLU A 146 8.10 19.16 9.89
N VAL A 147 8.57 17.93 10.09
CA VAL A 147 8.80 16.98 9.00
C VAL A 147 7.52 16.75 8.18
N SER A 148 6.39 16.57 8.86
CA SER A 148 5.10 16.40 8.21
C SER A 148 4.66 17.65 7.46
N ARG A 149 4.86 18.84 8.04
CA ARG A 149 4.54 20.12 7.40
C ARG A 149 5.29 20.25 6.09
N VAL A 150 6.62 20.14 6.10
CA VAL A 150 7.43 20.33 4.89
C VAL A 150 7.07 19.33 3.79
N ILE A 151 6.92 18.04 4.12
CA ILE A 151 6.60 17.04 3.09
C ILE A 151 5.19 17.24 2.53
N ASN A 152 4.22 17.67 3.35
CA ASN A 152 2.87 17.94 2.87
C ASN A 152 2.80 19.23 2.04
N ASP A 153 3.53 20.28 2.45
CA ASP A 153 3.66 21.53 1.69
C ASP A 153 4.30 21.26 0.33
N PHE A 154 5.37 20.46 0.27
CA PHE A 154 6.00 20.04 -0.98
C PHE A 154 5.04 19.30 -1.90
N ARG A 155 4.26 18.34 -1.35
CA ARG A 155 3.26 17.60 -2.11
C ARG A 155 2.15 18.50 -2.65
N ALA A 156 1.76 19.53 -1.91
CA ALA A 156 0.79 20.51 -2.39
C ALA A 156 1.35 21.29 -3.58
N LYS A 157 2.58 21.79 -3.48
CA LYS A 157 3.28 22.48 -4.58
C LYS A 157 3.43 21.61 -5.83
N CYS A 158 3.78 20.33 -5.69
CA CYS A 158 3.85 19.43 -6.84
C CYS A 158 2.48 19.20 -7.50
N ARG A 159 1.38 19.26 -6.74
CA ARG A 159 0.04 19.18 -7.33
C ARG A 159 -0.33 20.47 -8.07
N GLU A 160 0.09 21.62 -7.56
CA GLU A 160 -0.12 22.91 -8.21
C GLU A 160 0.69 23.05 -9.51
N GLU A 161 1.93 22.54 -9.56
CA GLU A 161 2.77 22.59 -10.78
C GLU A 161 2.31 21.60 -11.87
N TYR A 162 1.58 20.55 -11.50
CA TYR A 162 1.04 19.53 -12.40
C TYR A 162 -0.41 19.83 -12.88
N GLN A 163 -1.07 20.85 -12.33
CA GLN A 163 -2.43 21.27 -12.71
C GLN A 163 -2.42 22.29 -13.85
#